data_AF-D3F2L9-F1
#
_entry.id   AF-D3F2L9-F1
#
_cell.length_a   1.000
_cell.length_b   1.000
_cell.length_c   1.000
_cell.angle_alpha   90.00
_cell.angle_beta   90.00
_cell.angle_gamma   90.00
#
_symmetry.space_group_name_H-M   'P 1'
#
loop_
_entity.id
_entity.type
_entity.pdbx_description
1 polymer ?
#
loop_
_entity_poly.entity_id
_entity_poly.type
_entity_poly.pdbx_seq_one_letter_code
_entity_poly.pdbx_strand_id
1 'polypeptide(L)'
;MSVVSDQAGVVGAWLREGRRVARAVLVAVDDSAPLPAGASMFVADDGAIEGSITGGCVESAVAHEAQAVLAGGPPRVHRYGISDELAGTAGLTCGGTVYVFVHALGTAGAGGAGAGDAGGAEAVAAALAAVRSGRPAALATLLDGPQAGTVMAIVDGDVVGSLGAARLLDHSVARDAAGLLDQGVTAIRSYGADGATLGVELRVHVRSFASPPQMLIFGAIDFSAALAPLAKELGYSVTISDPRMAFVSAPRFSRAAAVHVGWPGDAFAGRVLGPRDAVLVFTHDPRLDVPALRGALATGAGYVGALGSRRTTAERNERLTAAGVPGDQIARIHAPCGLDIGGRTPDETAVSILAEIVASRAGRTAAPLRSVSGPIQPREGAAQSRTGS
;
A
#
# COMPACT_ATOMS: atom_id res chain seq x y z
N MET A 1 13.90 2.62 -6.39
CA MET A 1 13.45 1.24 -6.09
C MET A 1 12.87 1.30 -4.68
N SER A 2 11.70 0.72 -4.41
CA SER A 2 11.13 0.81 -3.05
C SER A 2 11.93 -0.10 -2.10
N VAL A 3 12.05 0.28 -0.81
CA VAL A 3 12.67 -0.53 0.24
C VAL A 3 12.18 -1.99 0.21
N VAL A 4 10.90 -2.16 -0.15
CA VAL A 4 10.24 -3.45 -0.29
C VAL A 4 10.76 -4.28 -1.47
N SER A 5 11.08 -3.66 -2.60
CA SER A 5 11.71 -4.32 -3.76
C SER A 5 13.14 -4.74 -3.46
N ASP A 6 13.86 -3.97 -2.64
CA ASP A 6 15.24 -4.26 -2.27
C ASP A 6 15.30 -5.48 -1.33
N GLN A 7 14.44 -5.52 -0.30
CA GLN A 7 14.26 -6.68 0.58
C GLN A 7 13.91 -7.96 -0.21
N ALA A 8 13.01 -7.83 -1.18
CA ALA A 8 12.61 -8.93 -2.04
C ALA A 8 13.78 -9.48 -2.88
N GLY A 9 14.68 -8.61 -3.32
CA GLY A 9 15.92 -8.96 -4.02
C GLY A 9 16.87 -9.77 -3.14
N VAL A 10 17.14 -9.28 -1.93
CA VAL A 10 18.05 -9.90 -0.95
C VAL A 10 17.54 -11.27 -0.50
N VAL A 11 16.29 -11.35 -0.02
CA VAL A 11 15.70 -12.62 0.43
C VAL A 11 15.64 -13.63 -0.71
N GLY A 12 15.27 -13.18 -1.91
CA GLY A 12 15.28 -14.02 -3.09
C GLY A 12 16.68 -14.51 -3.52
N ALA A 13 17.76 -13.84 -3.11
CA ALA A 13 19.13 -14.32 -3.29
C ALA A 13 19.47 -15.41 -2.28
N TRP A 14 19.22 -15.17 -0.99
CA TRP A 14 19.48 -16.14 0.07
C TRP A 14 18.78 -17.49 -0.18
N LEU A 15 17.51 -17.45 -0.60
CA LEU A 15 16.75 -18.66 -0.91
C LEU A 15 17.34 -19.43 -2.11
N ARG A 16 17.85 -18.73 -3.14
CA ARG A 16 18.52 -19.37 -4.29
C ARG A 16 19.88 -19.95 -3.94
N GLU A 17 20.55 -19.38 -2.94
CA GLU A 17 21.79 -19.90 -2.37
C GLU A 17 21.57 -21.12 -1.47
N GLY A 18 20.31 -21.53 -1.25
CA GLY A 18 19.95 -22.66 -0.40
C GLY A 18 20.00 -22.36 1.10
N ARG A 19 20.06 -21.08 1.49
CA ARG A 19 20.05 -20.66 2.88
C ARG A 19 18.66 -20.78 3.47
N ARG A 20 18.56 -21.19 4.73
CA ARG A 20 17.30 -21.16 5.46
C ARG A 20 17.07 -19.76 5.98
N VAL A 21 15.85 -19.26 5.81
CA VAL A 21 15.50 -17.87 6.15
C VAL A 21 14.27 -17.87 7.03
N ALA A 22 14.33 -17.18 8.17
CA ALA A 22 13.18 -16.87 8.99
C ALA A 22 12.69 -15.46 8.70
N ARG A 23 11.38 -15.28 8.78
CA ARG A 23 10.72 -13.98 8.69
C ARG A 23 10.10 -13.66 10.04
N ALA A 24 10.38 -12.44 10.49
CA ALA A 24 9.73 -11.81 11.61
C ALA A 24 8.86 -10.66 11.10
N VAL A 25 7.60 -10.61 11.51
CA VAL A 25 6.63 -9.59 11.08
C VAL A 25 5.91 -8.97 12.27
N LEU A 26 5.83 -7.63 12.28
CA LEU A 26 5.06 -6.87 13.25
C LEU A 26 3.57 -7.11 13.03
N VAL A 27 2.92 -7.89 13.89
CA VAL A 27 1.51 -8.28 13.73
C VAL A 27 0.54 -7.46 14.56
N ALA A 28 1.00 -6.79 15.60
CA ALA A 28 0.16 -5.85 16.34
C ALA A 28 1.01 -4.84 17.09
N VAL A 29 0.39 -3.70 17.40
CA VAL A 29 0.96 -2.62 18.20
C VAL A 29 -0.10 -2.19 19.20
N ASP A 30 0.24 -2.23 20.49
CA ASP A 30 -0.49 -1.50 21.52
C ASP A 30 0.20 -0.15 21.74
N ASP A 31 -0.58 0.92 21.69
CA ASP A 31 -0.15 2.33 21.72
C ASP A 31 0.71 2.75 20.52
N SER A 32 1.98 3.09 20.74
CA SER A 32 2.87 3.68 19.74
C SER A 32 4.01 2.74 19.38
N ALA A 33 4.25 2.54 18.08
CA ALA A 33 5.45 1.88 17.57
C ALA A 33 6.07 2.70 16.43
N PRO A 34 7.40 2.59 16.21
CA PRO A 34 8.10 3.36 15.19
C PRO A 34 7.73 2.96 13.75
N LEU A 35 7.34 1.70 13.54
CA LEU A 35 6.92 1.18 12.24
C LEU A 35 5.49 0.60 12.32
N PRO A 36 4.74 0.61 11.21
CA PRO A 36 3.37 0.08 11.17
C PRO A 36 3.36 -1.45 11.19
N ALA A 37 2.20 -2.02 11.55
CA ALA A 37 1.93 -3.44 11.35
C ALA A 37 2.27 -3.86 9.90
N GLY A 38 2.85 -5.04 9.76
CA GLY A 38 3.39 -5.58 8.51
C GLY A 38 4.87 -5.26 8.25
N ALA A 39 5.50 -4.37 9.02
CA ALA A 39 6.95 -4.21 9.05
C ALA A 39 7.61 -5.58 9.24
N SER A 40 8.59 -5.91 8.39
CA SER A 40 9.18 -7.24 8.32
C SER A 40 10.70 -7.18 8.37
N MET A 41 11.28 -8.14 9.08
CA MET A 41 12.71 -8.42 9.15
C MET A 41 12.94 -9.88 8.74
N PHE A 42 13.97 -10.12 7.96
CA PHE A 42 14.38 -11.45 7.51
C PHE A 42 15.74 -11.78 8.12
N VAL A 43 15.89 -13.03 8.53
CA VAL A 43 17.10 -13.52 9.20
C VAL A 43 17.49 -14.83 8.54
N ALA A 44 18.69 -14.90 7.98
CA ALA A 44 19.24 -16.13 7.44
C ALA A 44 19.93 -16.97 8.52
N ASP A 45 20.15 -18.25 8.25
CA ASP A 45 20.80 -19.20 9.17
C ASP A 45 22.28 -18.94 9.44
N ASP A 46 22.94 -18.13 8.61
CA ASP A 46 24.29 -17.60 8.86
C ASP A 46 24.31 -16.30 9.67
N GLY A 47 23.13 -15.81 10.08
CA GLY A 47 22.95 -14.59 10.87
C GLY A 47 22.82 -13.29 10.07
N ALA A 48 22.82 -13.34 8.73
CA ALA A 48 22.54 -12.12 7.94
C ALA A 48 21.11 -11.63 8.17
N ILE A 49 20.95 -10.31 8.24
CA ILE A 49 19.67 -9.64 8.54
C ILE A 49 19.35 -8.65 7.43
N GLU A 50 18.08 -8.62 7.01
CA GLU A 50 17.53 -7.66 6.04
C GLU A 50 16.18 -7.14 6.53
N GLY A 51 16.00 -5.82 6.57
CA GLY A 51 14.79 -5.17 7.08
C GLY A 51 14.80 -4.86 8.58
N SER A 52 13.66 -4.38 9.10
CA SER A 52 13.52 -3.89 10.46
C SER A 52 12.05 -3.94 10.91
N ILE A 53 11.84 -3.99 12.23
CA ILE A 53 10.52 -4.07 12.88
C ILE A 53 10.24 -2.84 13.72
N THR A 54 11.24 -2.31 14.42
CA THR A 54 11.07 -1.14 15.32
C THR A 54 12.14 -0.08 15.14
N GLY A 55 13.06 -0.25 14.17
CA GLY A 55 14.15 0.69 13.93
C GLY A 55 15.34 0.52 14.89
N GLY A 56 15.47 -0.60 15.59
CA GLY A 56 16.66 -0.98 16.36
C GLY A 56 16.42 -1.42 17.81
N CYS A 57 15.21 -1.24 18.37
CA CYS A 57 14.95 -1.55 19.77
C CYS A 57 14.86 -3.05 20.08
N VAL A 58 14.24 -3.86 19.21
CA VAL A 58 13.97 -5.29 19.50
C VAL A 58 14.62 -6.24 18.49
N GLU A 59 15.32 -5.70 17.49
CA GLU A 59 15.87 -6.43 16.35
C GLU A 59 16.82 -7.57 16.77
N SER A 60 17.69 -7.34 17.76
CA SER A 60 18.60 -8.39 18.26
C SER A 60 17.85 -9.53 18.96
N ALA A 61 16.81 -9.22 19.73
CA ALA A 61 15.98 -10.23 20.39
C ALA A 61 15.20 -11.03 19.34
N VAL A 62 14.61 -10.36 18.35
CA VAL A 62 13.93 -11.00 17.24
C VAL A 62 14.87 -11.86 16.41
N ALA A 63 16.10 -11.42 16.16
CA ALA A 63 17.11 -12.22 15.46
C ALA A 63 17.42 -13.52 16.20
N HIS A 64 17.50 -13.47 17.54
CA HIS A 64 17.70 -14.66 18.36
C HIS A 64 16.54 -15.66 18.23
N GLU A 65 15.30 -15.17 18.32
CA GLU A 65 14.10 -16.00 18.14
C GLU A 65 14.03 -16.60 16.73
N ALA A 66 14.42 -15.82 15.71
CA ALA A 66 14.48 -16.30 14.34
C ALA A 66 15.49 -17.46 14.18
N GLN A 67 16.66 -17.40 14.84
CA GLN A 67 17.60 -18.52 14.86
C GLN A 67 17.01 -19.76 15.56
N ALA A 68 16.28 -19.59 16.66
CA ALA A 68 15.62 -20.69 17.34
C ALA A 68 14.56 -21.38 16.45
N VAL A 69 13.77 -20.59 15.70
CA VAL A 69 12.82 -21.11 14.71
C VAL A 69 13.55 -21.85 13.59
N LEU A 70 14.65 -21.31 13.06
CA LEU A 70 15.48 -21.98 12.06
C LEU A 70 16.13 -23.27 12.58
N ALA A 71 16.35 -23.39 13.89
CA ALA A 71 16.83 -24.62 14.52
C ALA A 71 15.73 -25.69 14.74
N GLY A 72 14.50 -25.44 14.28
CA GLY A 72 13.37 -26.36 14.39
C GLY A 72 12.35 -25.98 15.46
N GLY A 73 12.47 -24.79 16.07
CA GLY A 73 11.44 -24.22 16.92
C GLY A 73 10.15 -23.94 16.13
N PRO A 74 8.96 -24.07 16.74
CA PRO A 74 7.71 -23.78 16.06
C PRO A 74 7.52 -22.26 15.88
N PRO A 75 6.74 -21.83 14.88
CA PRO A 75 6.43 -20.42 14.66
C PRO A 75 5.62 -19.84 15.82
N ARG A 76 5.93 -18.61 16.25
CA ARG A 76 5.36 -18.01 17.46
C ARG A 76 5.24 -16.49 17.35
N VAL A 77 4.27 -15.94 18.09
CA VAL A 77 4.16 -14.50 18.34
C VAL A 77 4.89 -14.18 19.63
N HIS A 78 5.85 -13.26 19.56
CA HIS A 78 6.58 -12.71 20.70
C HIS A 78 6.03 -11.32 21.02
N ARG A 79 5.87 -11.03 22.31
CA ARG A 79 5.44 -9.72 22.82
C ARG A 79 6.65 -9.01 23.40
N TYR A 80 6.87 -7.76 22.99
CA TYR A 80 7.96 -6.90 23.50
C TYR A 80 7.38 -5.58 24.00
N GLY A 81 7.68 -5.19 25.24
CA GLY A 81 7.11 -4.00 25.88
C GLY A 81 8.13 -3.08 26.57
N ILE A 82 7.62 -2.03 27.22
CA ILE A 82 8.40 -1.00 27.94
C ILE A 82 9.10 -1.57 29.19
N SER A 83 8.64 -2.72 29.71
CA SER A 83 9.04 -3.25 31.02
C SER A 83 9.85 -4.56 30.98
N ASP A 84 10.48 -4.90 29.86
CA ASP A 84 11.32 -6.11 29.79
C ASP A 84 12.74 -5.90 30.38
N GLU A 85 12.90 -4.97 31.33
CA GLU A 85 14.05 -4.94 32.25
C GLU A 85 14.09 -6.15 33.20
N LEU A 86 12.97 -6.85 33.39
CA LEU A 86 12.94 -8.13 34.10
C LEU A 86 13.15 -9.29 33.12
N ALA A 87 14.43 -9.67 32.97
CA ALA A 87 14.99 -10.87 32.32
C ALA A 87 15.78 -10.69 31.00
N GLY A 88 16.41 -9.53 30.78
CA GLY A 88 17.46 -9.40 29.76
C GLY A 88 16.97 -9.40 28.31
N THR A 89 15.73 -8.95 28.08
CA THR A 89 15.16 -8.77 26.73
C THR A 89 15.02 -7.28 26.40
N ALA A 90 15.20 -6.94 25.12
CA ALA A 90 15.29 -5.56 24.67
C ALA A 90 13.91 -4.87 24.68
N GLY A 91 13.81 -3.71 25.34
CA GLY A 91 12.57 -2.95 25.51
C GLY A 91 12.39 -1.81 24.50
N LEU A 92 11.15 -1.35 24.33
CA LEU A 92 10.81 -0.20 23.49
C LEU A 92 10.93 1.13 24.24
N THR A 93 11.70 2.07 23.69
CA THR A 93 11.84 3.43 24.25
C THR A 93 10.66 4.35 23.92
N CYS A 94 9.83 3.98 22.95
CA CYS A 94 8.70 4.79 22.46
C CYS A 94 7.41 4.63 23.28
N GLY A 95 7.41 3.79 24.32
CA GLY A 95 6.28 3.68 25.24
C GLY A 95 5.13 2.78 24.77
N GLY A 96 5.33 1.90 23.79
CA GLY A 96 4.32 0.94 23.32
C GLY A 96 4.70 -0.51 23.55
N THR A 97 3.78 -1.42 23.20
CA THR A 97 4.04 -2.87 23.13
C THR A 97 3.88 -3.34 21.68
N VAL A 98 4.80 -4.17 21.20
CA VAL A 98 4.73 -4.76 19.86
C VAL A 98 4.61 -6.28 19.93
N TYR A 99 3.92 -6.84 18.94
CA TYR A 99 3.76 -8.27 18.78
C TYR A 99 4.40 -8.69 17.46
N VAL A 100 5.37 -9.60 17.51
CA VAL A 100 6.15 -10.02 16.35
C VAL A 100 5.94 -11.51 16.12
N PHE A 101 5.38 -11.86 14.97
CA PHE A 101 5.29 -13.26 14.54
C PHE A 101 6.58 -13.67 13.84
N VAL A 102 7.22 -14.74 14.32
CA VAL A 102 8.46 -15.29 13.77
C VAL A 102 8.19 -16.68 13.22
N HIS A 103 8.54 -16.92 11.96
CA HIS A 103 8.38 -18.21 11.30
C HIS A 103 9.49 -18.47 10.27
N ALA A 104 9.78 -19.74 9.98
CA ALA A 104 10.67 -20.10 8.87
C ALA A 104 9.97 -19.94 7.52
N LEU A 105 10.71 -19.51 6.50
CA LEU A 105 10.27 -19.52 5.10
C LEU A 105 10.59 -20.90 4.51
N GLY A 106 9.57 -21.60 4.00
CA GLY A 106 9.75 -22.85 3.24
C GLY A 106 10.14 -24.07 4.07
N THR A 107 9.82 -24.10 5.37
CA THR A 107 9.77 -25.35 6.14
C THR A 107 8.50 -25.38 6.95
N ALA A 108 7.57 -26.28 6.59
CA ALA A 108 6.46 -26.64 7.46
C ALA A 108 7.02 -27.05 8.84
N GLY A 109 6.39 -26.57 9.90
CA GLY A 109 6.86 -26.72 11.28
C GLY A 109 7.29 -28.14 11.60
N ALA A 110 8.32 -28.27 12.45
CA ALA A 110 8.73 -29.52 13.06
C ALA A 110 7.56 -30.08 13.90
N GLY A 111 6.67 -30.84 13.26
CA GLY A 111 5.44 -31.33 13.89
C GLY A 111 4.37 -31.81 12.91
N GLY A 112 4.73 -32.56 11.85
CA GLY A 112 3.73 -33.22 11.01
C GLY A 112 4.26 -33.62 9.65
N ALA A 113 4.58 -34.91 9.47
CA ALA A 113 4.86 -35.48 8.17
C ALA A 113 3.62 -35.39 7.25
N GLY A 114 3.78 -34.78 6.07
CA GLY A 114 2.81 -34.90 4.98
C GLY A 114 2.82 -33.72 4.00
N ALA A 115 3.50 -33.87 2.86
CA ALA A 115 3.17 -33.32 1.53
C ALA A 115 2.73 -31.84 1.34
N GLY A 116 2.91 -30.94 2.31
CA GLY A 116 2.36 -29.57 2.26
C GLY A 116 3.34 -28.42 1.99
N ASP A 117 4.66 -28.67 1.87
CA ASP A 117 5.69 -27.62 1.99
C ASP A 117 6.16 -27.00 0.65
N ALA A 118 6.02 -27.72 -0.46
CA ALA A 118 6.46 -27.22 -1.77
C ALA A 118 5.72 -25.93 -2.19
N GLY A 119 4.44 -25.81 -1.82
CA GLY A 119 3.60 -24.67 -2.23
C GLY A 119 3.99 -23.34 -1.59
N GLY A 120 4.53 -23.34 -0.36
CA GLY A 120 4.88 -22.10 0.35
C GLY A 120 6.14 -21.44 -0.21
N ALA A 121 7.19 -22.23 -0.45
CA ALA A 121 8.42 -21.72 -1.10
C ALA A 121 8.15 -21.25 -2.53
N GLU A 122 7.31 -21.98 -3.29
CA GLU A 122 6.86 -21.60 -4.62
C GLU A 122 6.07 -20.28 -4.60
N ALA A 123 5.13 -20.11 -3.65
CA ALA A 123 4.36 -18.88 -3.48
C ALA A 123 5.27 -17.67 -3.23
N VAL A 124 6.24 -17.79 -2.31
CA VAL A 124 7.22 -16.74 -2.04
C VAL A 124 8.04 -16.43 -3.30
N ALA A 125 8.57 -17.45 -3.98
CA ALA A 125 9.36 -17.27 -5.19
C ALA A 125 8.56 -16.56 -6.30
N ALA A 126 7.31 -16.95 -6.51
CA ALA A 126 6.41 -16.36 -7.50
C ALA A 126 6.12 -14.89 -7.22
N ALA A 127 5.78 -14.54 -5.98
CA ALA A 127 5.55 -13.15 -5.59
C ALA A 127 6.81 -12.30 -5.75
N LEU A 128 7.97 -12.77 -5.30
CA LEU A 128 9.24 -12.06 -5.43
C LEU A 128 9.63 -11.86 -6.90
N ALA A 129 9.40 -12.86 -7.76
CA ALA A 129 9.63 -12.74 -9.19
C ALA A 129 8.71 -11.68 -9.83
N ALA A 130 7.42 -11.65 -9.46
CA ALA A 130 6.48 -10.64 -9.91
C ALA A 130 6.94 -9.22 -9.53
N VAL A 131 7.28 -9.01 -8.24
CA VAL A 131 7.75 -7.72 -7.72
C VAL A 131 9.00 -7.23 -8.44
N ARG A 132 10.00 -8.09 -8.67
CA ARG A 132 11.22 -7.72 -9.42
C ARG A 132 10.93 -7.34 -10.87
N SER A 133 9.87 -7.89 -11.46
CA SER A 133 9.40 -7.50 -12.80
C SER A 133 8.46 -6.29 -12.80
N GLY A 134 8.24 -5.63 -11.66
CA GLY A 134 7.34 -4.49 -11.52
C GLY A 134 5.85 -4.85 -11.54
N ARG A 135 5.52 -6.15 -11.46
CA ARG A 135 4.15 -6.65 -11.40
C ARG A 135 3.64 -6.68 -9.96
N PRO A 136 2.36 -6.35 -9.73
CA PRO A 136 1.78 -6.38 -8.40
C PRO A 136 1.66 -7.82 -7.89
N ALA A 137 1.92 -8.02 -6.60
CA ALA A 137 1.74 -9.31 -5.94
C ALA A 137 1.34 -9.14 -4.48
N ALA A 138 0.72 -10.14 -3.87
CA ALA A 138 0.49 -10.21 -2.43
C ALA A 138 1.02 -11.52 -1.86
N LEU A 139 1.51 -11.47 -0.61
CA LEU A 139 1.87 -12.66 0.17
C LEU A 139 0.98 -12.72 1.41
N ALA A 140 0.22 -13.80 1.54
CA ALA A 140 -0.61 -14.07 2.70
C ALA A 140 0.03 -15.15 3.56
N THR A 141 0.24 -14.85 4.83
CA THR A 141 0.88 -15.75 5.81
C THR A 141 -0.08 -16.04 6.96
N LEU A 142 -0.40 -17.31 7.20
CA LEU A 142 -1.23 -17.72 8.32
C LEU A 142 -0.46 -17.57 9.64
N LEU A 143 -1.06 -16.92 10.63
CA LEU A 143 -0.42 -16.62 11.91
C LEU A 143 -0.80 -17.59 13.03
N ASP A 144 -1.92 -18.29 12.88
CA ASP A 144 -2.54 -19.10 13.92
C ASP A 144 -2.74 -20.55 13.50
N GLY A 145 -2.87 -21.43 14.49
CA GLY A 145 -3.17 -22.85 14.29
C GLY A 145 -1.96 -23.72 13.92
N PRO A 146 -2.18 -25.02 13.71
CA PRO A 146 -1.11 -25.98 13.38
C PRO A 146 -0.35 -25.65 12.09
N GLN A 147 -1.02 -24.96 11.16
CA GLN A 147 -0.47 -24.52 9.88
C GLN A 147 0.12 -23.09 9.92
N ALA A 148 0.32 -22.50 11.11
CA ALA A 148 0.96 -21.19 11.23
C ALA A 148 2.31 -21.16 10.49
N GLY A 149 2.58 -20.06 9.79
CA GLY A 149 3.75 -19.89 8.94
C GLY A 149 3.58 -20.38 7.49
N THR A 150 2.49 -21.08 7.16
CA THR A 150 2.15 -21.38 5.75
C THR A 150 1.89 -20.10 4.97
N VAL A 151 2.23 -20.12 3.68
CA VAL A 151 2.20 -18.96 2.81
C VAL A 151 1.49 -19.32 1.51
N MET A 152 0.63 -18.41 1.07
CA MET A 152 0.11 -18.38 -0.30
C MET A 152 0.41 -17.01 -0.93
N ALA A 153 0.45 -16.96 -2.25
CA ALA A 153 0.67 -15.74 -3.01
C ALA A 153 -0.49 -15.47 -3.98
N ILE A 154 -0.72 -14.19 -4.23
CA ILE A 154 -1.62 -13.70 -5.29
C ILE A 154 -0.73 -12.95 -6.28
N VAL A 155 -0.66 -13.43 -7.51
CA VAL A 155 0.17 -12.83 -8.59
C VAL A 155 -0.70 -12.71 -9.83
N ASP A 156 -0.88 -11.50 -10.34
CA ASP A 156 -1.73 -11.22 -11.50
C ASP A 156 -3.16 -11.81 -11.41
N GLY A 157 -3.68 -11.95 -10.19
CA GLY A 157 -4.99 -12.56 -9.91
C GLY A 157 -4.98 -14.08 -9.71
N ASP A 158 -3.87 -14.75 -10.01
CA ASP A 158 -3.70 -16.17 -9.79
C ASP A 158 -3.19 -16.48 -8.39
N VAL A 159 -3.66 -17.60 -7.83
CA VAL A 159 -3.25 -18.10 -6.51
C VAL A 159 -2.13 -19.12 -6.67
N VAL A 160 -1.03 -18.92 -5.94
CA VAL A 160 0.09 -19.87 -5.83
C VAL A 160 0.22 -20.33 -4.38
N GLY A 161 0.28 -21.64 -4.17
CA GLY A 161 0.32 -22.25 -2.83
C GLY A 161 -1.07 -22.32 -2.15
N SER A 162 -1.06 -22.66 -0.86
CA SER A 162 -2.26 -22.81 -0.03
C SER A 162 -1.89 -22.61 1.45
N LEU A 163 -2.83 -22.11 2.27
CA LEU A 163 -2.64 -22.04 3.71
C LEU A 163 -2.92 -23.38 4.42
N GLY A 164 -3.52 -24.35 3.70
CA GLY A 164 -3.68 -25.73 4.18
C GLY A 164 -4.57 -25.94 5.41
N ALA A 165 -5.26 -24.89 5.89
CA ALA A 165 -6.14 -24.96 7.06
C ALA A 165 -7.59 -25.33 6.68
N ALA A 166 -8.17 -24.67 5.67
CA ALA A 166 -9.48 -24.97 5.14
C ALA A 166 -9.58 -24.49 3.68
N ARG A 167 -10.31 -25.22 2.83
CA ARG A 167 -10.49 -24.83 1.42
C ARG A 167 -11.17 -23.46 1.26
N LEU A 168 -12.11 -23.14 2.14
CA LEU A 168 -12.79 -21.84 2.12
C LEU A 168 -11.84 -20.70 2.55
N LEU A 169 -10.88 -20.97 3.43
CA LEU A 169 -9.90 -19.97 3.85
C LEU A 169 -9.07 -19.46 2.67
N ASP A 170 -8.52 -20.34 1.85
CA ASP A 170 -7.71 -19.94 0.69
C ASP A 170 -8.51 -19.04 -0.27
N HIS A 171 -9.80 -19.35 -0.48
CA HIS A 171 -10.68 -18.54 -1.34
C HIS A 171 -10.96 -17.16 -0.73
N SER A 172 -11.33 -17.12 0.55
CA SER A 172 -11.59 -15.87 1.29
C SER A 172 -10.34 -14.98 1.32
N VAL A 173 -9.19 -15.56 1.63
CA VAL A 173 -7.90 -14.86 1.69
C VAL A 173 -7.48 -14.36 0.32
N ALA A 174 -7.62 -15.15 -0.75
CA ALA A 174 -7.28 -14.72 -2.10
C ALA A 174 -8.09 -13.49 -2.52
N ARG A 175 -9.41 -13.49 -2.27
CA ARG A 175 -10.29 -12.36 -2.55
C ARG A 175 -9.89 -11.11 -1.77
N ASP A 176 -9.71 -11.26 -0.45
CA ASP A 176 -9.38 -10.12 0.41
C ASP A 176 -7.97 -9.58 0.13
N ALA A 177 -7.03 -10.46 -0.23
CA ALA A 177 -5.67 -10.08 -0.62
C ALA A 177 -5.63 -9.35 -1.96
N ALA A 178 -6.45 -9.74 -2.94
CA ALA A 178 -6.60 -8.99 -4.19
C ALA A 178 -7.12 -7.56 -3.92
N GLY A 179 -8.14 -7.41 -3.07
CA GLY A 179 -8.65 -6.09 -2.69
C GLY A 179 -7.63 -5.24 -1.92
N LEU A 180 -6.85 -5.84 -1.03
CA LEU A 180 -5.74 -5.18 -0.34
C LEU A 180 -4.62 -4.77 -1.30
N LEU A 181 -4.33 -5.59 -2.31
CA LEU A 181 -3.34 -5.32 -3.34
C LEU A 181 -3.76 -4.13 -4.20
N ASP A 182 -5.03 -4.08 -4.62
CA ASP A 182 -5.61 -2.96 -5.37
C ASP A 182 -5.56 -1.64 -4.60
N GLN A 183 -5.68 -1.71 -3.27
CA GLN A 183 -5.56 -0.57 -2.37
C GLN A 183 -4.10 -0.25 -1.99
N GLY A 184 -3.16 -1.16 -2.28
CA GLY A 184 -1.76 -1.05 -1.87
C GLY A 184 -1.59 -1.04 -0.35
N VAL A 185 -2.49 -1.73 0.36
CA VAL A 185 -2.53 -1.82 1.81
C VAL A 185 -2.01 -3.19 2.22
N THR A 186 -1.04 -3.21 3.13
CA THR A 186 -0.68 -4.41 3.88
C THR A 186 -1.53 -4.43 5.14
N ALA A 187 -2.10 -5.57 5.49
CA ALA A 187 -2.91 -5.68 6.70
C ALA A 187 -3.03 -7.10 7.23
N ILE A 188 -3.51 -7.21 8.47
CA ILE A 188 -4.01 -8.48 9.02
C ILE A 188 -5.53 -8.58 8.81
N ARG A 189 -5.97 -9.80 8.49
CA ARG A 189 -7.38 -10.18 8.36
C ARG A 189 -7.69 -11.36 9.26
N SER A 190 -8.89 -11.36 9.82
CA SER A 190 -9.39 -12.42 10.70
C SER A 190 -10.45 -13.23 9.99
N TYR A 191 -10.46 -14.54 10.25
CA TYR A 191 -11.38 -15.51 9.66
C TYR A 191 -11.85 -16.51 10.72
N GLY A 192 -12.99 -17.14 10.45
CA GLY A 192 -13.48 -18.29 11.20
C GLY A 192 -12.54 -19.48 11.06
N ALA A 193 -12.66 -20.44 11.98
CA ALA A 193 -11.88 -21.69 11.88
C ALA A 193 -12.12 -22.45 10.56
N ASP A 194 -13.28 -22.25 9.92
CA ASP A 194 -13.65 -22.79 8.62
C ASP A 194 -13.22 -21.91 7.42
N GLY A 195 -12.70 -20.71 7.67
CA GLY A 195 -12.32 -19.74 6.65
C GLY A 195 -13.37 -18.67 6.30
N ALA A 196 -14.48 -18.59 7.05
CA ALA A 196 -15.48 -17.53 6.87
C ALA A 196 -14.93 -16.13 7.24
N THR A 197 -15.30 -15.08 6.51
CA THR A 197 -14.72 -13.72 6.66
C THR A 197 -15.21 -12.93 7.89
N LEU A 198 -16.11 -13.48 8.71
CA LEU A 198 -16.66 -12.85 9.90
C LEU A 198 -16.23 -13.54 11.22
N GLY A 199 -15.18 -14.36 11.18
CA GLY A 199 -14.62 -15.00 12.38
C GLY A 199 -13.35 -14.33 12.91
N VAL A 200 -12.85 -14.85 14.02
CA VAL A 200 -11.74 -14.28 14.82
C VAL A 200 -10.66 -15.31 15.20
N GLU A 201 -10.84 -16.56 14.79
CA GLU A 201 -10.00 -17.69 15.21
C GLU A 201 -8.68 -17.79 14.43
N LEU A 202 -8.69 -17.41 13.15
CA LEU A 202 -7.51 -17.46 12.29
C LEU A 202 -7.15 -16.07 11.80
N ARG A 203 -5.91 -15.63 12.06
CA ARG A 203 -5.38 -14.39 11.51
C ARG A 203 -4.43 -14.68 10.36
N VAL A 204 -4.55 -13.90 9.30
CA VAL A 204 -3.68 -13.96 8.13
C VAL A 204 -3.11 -12.58 7.89
N HIS A 205 -1.78 -12.50 7.87
CA HIS A 205 -1.08 -11.29 7.46
C HIS A 205 -0.94 -11.25 5.95
N VAL A 206 -1.52 -10.25 5.31
CA VAL A 206 -1.44 -10.02 3.86
C VAL A 206 -0.51 -8.86 3.58
N ARG A 207 0.65 -9.14 3.01
CA ARG A 207 1.60 -8.14 2.52
C ARG A 207 1.36 -7.84 1.05
N SER A 208 1.01 -6.61 0.75
CA SER A 208 0.73 -6.14 -0.61
C SER A 208 1.94 -5.44 -1.21
N PHE A 209 2.33 -5.88 -2.41
CA PHE A 209 3.38 -5.32 -3.23
C PHE A 209 2.76 -4.69 -4.47
N ALA A 210 2.05 -3.58 -4.29
CA ALA A 210 1.34 -2.95 -5.37
C ALA A 210 2.25 -2.08 -6.24
N SER A 211 1.95 -1.95 -7.53
CA SER A 211 2.67 -1.04 -8.43
C SER A 211 2.57 0.42 -7.92
N PRO A 212 3.52 1.30 -8.27
CA PRO A 212 3.41 2.73 -7.96
C PRO A 212 2.08 3.29 -8.47
N PRO A 213 1.31 4.02 -7.64
CA PRO A 213 0.07 4.63 -8.10
C PRO A 213 0.36 5.61 -9.24
N GLN A 214 -0.54 5.67 -10.21
CA GLN A 214 -0.43 6.54 -11.36
C GLN A 214 -1.00 7.92 -11.04
N MET A 215 -0.34 8.97 -11.54
CA MET A 215 -0.87 10.32 -11.52
C MET A 215 -0.86 10.89 -12.93
N LEU A 216 -2.04 11.19 -13.48
CA LEU A 216 -2.18 11.79 -14.81
C LEU A 216 -2.57 13.26 -14.66
N ILE A 217 -1.75 14.16 -15.16
CA ILE A 217 -1.94 15.61 -15.07
C ILE A 217 -2.21 16.17 -16.47
N PHE A 218 -3.34 16.84 -16.64
CA PHE A 218 -3.69 17.54 -17.87
C PHE A 218 -3.38 19.03 -17.76
N GLY A 219 -2.48 19.52 -18.61
CA GLY A 219 -2.01 20.90 -18.62
C GLY A 219 -0.57 21.03 -18.15
N ALA A 220 0.33 21.35 -19.10
CA ALA A 220 1.75 21.56 -18.85
C ALA A 220 2.01 23.02 -18.41
N ILE A 221 1.73 23.31 -17.15
CA ILE A 221 1.83 24.67 -16.56
C ILE A 221 2.75 24.69 -15.33
N ASP A 222 2.90 25.85 -14.69
CA ASP A 222 3.81 26.00 -13.55
C ASP A 222 3.37 25.17 -12.34
N PHE A 223 2.06 25.02 -12.11
CA PHE A 223 1.51 24.15 -11.07
C PHE A 223 1.84 22.66 -11.30
N SER A 224 1.84 22.19 -12.56
CA SER A 224 2.24 20.79 -12.84
C SER A 224 3.74 20.59 -12.66
N ALA A 225 4.56 21.60 -12.97
CA ALA A 225 6.00 21.57 -12.74
C ALA A 225 6.35 21.55 -11.23
N ALA A 226 5.60 22.27 -10.40
CA ALA A 226 5.78 22.27 -8.94
C ALA A 226 5.28 20.96 -8.29
N LEU A 227 4.15 20.42 -8.75
CA LEU A 227 3.53 19.24 -8.15
C LEU A 227 4.25 17.92 -8.50
N ALA A 228 4.70 17.75 -9.74
CA ALA A 228 5.24 16.47 -10.20
C ALA A 228 6.44 15.95 -9.37
N PRO A 229 7.44 16.77 -8.98
CA PRO A 229 8.53 16.31 -8.11
C PRO A 229 8.02 15.82 -6.76
N LEU A 230 7.14 16.57 -6.10
CA LEU A 230 6.58 16.21 -4.80
C LEU A 230 5.72 14.93 -4.88
N ALA A 231 4.94 14.78 -5.95
CA ALA A 231 4.16 13.57 -6.19
C ALA A 231 5.05 12.34 -6.41
N LYS A 232 6.16 12.48 -7.13
CA LYS A 232 7.15 11.41 -7.32
C LYS A 232 7.79 10.99 -6.00
N GLU A 233 8.14 11.94 -5.13
CA GLU A 233 8.64 11.64 -3.78
C GLU A 233 7.60 10.91 -2.91
N LEU A 234 6.31 11.20 -3.10
CA LEU A 234 5.20 10.44 -2.49
C LEU A 234 4.94 9.07 -3.14
N GLY A 235 5.74 8.69 -4.14
CA GLY A 235 5.71 7.38 -4.79
C GLY A 235 4.82 7.26 -6.03
N TYR A 236 4.28 8.37 -6.56
CA TYR A 236 3.48 8.32 -7.80
C TYR A 236 4.35 8.18 -9.06
N SER A 237 3.84 7.40 -10.02
CA SER A 237 4.29 7.44 -11.40
C SER A 237 3.53 8.54 -12.15
N VAL A 238 4.19 9.68 -12.36
CA VAL A 238 3.54 10.90 -12.89
C VAL A 238 3.64 10.95 -14.42
N THR A 239 2.52 11.23 -15.09
CA THR A 239 2.46 11.60 -16.51
C THR A 239 1.84 12.98 -16.65
N ILE A 240 2.48 13.88 -17.39
CA ILE A 240 1.94 15.18 -17.78
C ILE A 240 1.53 15.13 -19.25
N SER A 241 0.28 15.46 -19.52
CA SER A 241 -0.33 15.48 -20.85
C SER A 241 -0.72 16.90 -21.26
N ASP A 242 -0.29 17.33 -22.44
CA ASP A 242 -0.72 18.59 -23.06
C ASP A 242 -0.62 18.46 -24.60
N PRO A 243 -1.61 18.90 -25.39
CA PRO A 243 -1.52 18.83 -26.84
C PRO A 243 -0.47 19.80 -27.42
N ARG A 244 -0.03 20.80 -26.66
CA ARG A 244 0.93 21.82 -27.11
C ARG A 244 2.35 21.33 -26.87
N MET A 245 2.95 20.74 -27.90
CA MET A 245 4.33 20.23 -27.85
C MET A 245 5.34 21.23 -27.25
N ALA A 246 5.26 22.51 -27.65
CA ALA A 246 6.17 23.55 -27.17
C ALA A 246 6.15 23.73 -25.64
N PHE A 247 5.00 23.50 -24.99
CA PHE A 247 4.88 23.58 -23.53
C PHE A 247 5.46 22.33 -22.88
N VAL A 248 4.96 21.15 -23.28
CA VAL A 248 5.25 19.91 -22.57
C VAL A 248 6.68 19.38 -22.79
N SER A 249 7.33 19.77 -23.90
CA SER A 249 8.73 19.44 -24.17
C SER A 249 9.74 20.19 -23.27
N ALA A 250 9.29 21.12 -22.42
CA ALA A 250 10.18 21.85 -21.53
C ALA A 250 10.88 20.91 -20.52
N PRO A 251 12.21 21.02 -20.31
CA PRO A 251 12.96 20.15 -19.40
C PRO A 251 12.47 20.15 -17.94
N ARG A 252 11.71 21.17 -17.54
CA ARG A 252 11.10 21.24 -16.20
C ARG A 252 10.10 20.11 -15.92
N PHE A 253 9.53 19.49 -16.96
CA PHE A 253 8.55 18.41 -16.83
C PHE A 253 9.21 17.03 -16.88
N SER A 254 10.05 16.78 -17.88
CA SER A 254 10.68 15.47 -18.11
C SER A 254 11.63 15.02 -17.00
N ARG A 255 12.07 15.93 -16.13
CA ARG A 255 12.86 15.61 -14.93
C ARG A 255 12.05 14.86 -13.86
N ALA A 256 10.75 15.09 -13.79
CA ALA A 256 9.89 14.59 -12.71
C ALA A 256 8.71 13.74 -13.19
N ALA A 257 8.38 13.78 -14.48
CA ALA A 257 7.24 13.06 -15.05
C ALA A 257 7.54 12.52 -16.45
N ALA A 258 6.83 11.45 -16.83
CA ALA A 258 6.68 11.11 -18.24
C ALA A 258 5.86 12.21 -18.94
N VAL A 259 6.21 12.51 -20.19
CA VAL A 259 5.55 13.55 -20.99
C VAL A 259 4.76 12.89 -22.11
N HIS A 260 3.50 13.28 -22.26
CA HIS A 260 2.64 12.87 -23.36
C HIS A 260 2.16 14.11 -24.14
N VAL A 261 2.47 14.14 -25.44
CA VAL A 261 1.93 15.15 -26.36
C VAL A 261 0.66 14.59 -26.97
N GLY A 262 -0.50 15.10 -26.55
CA GLY A 262 -1.76 14.56 -27.04
C GLY A 262 -2.99 15.18 -26.39
N TRP A 263 -4.15 14.84 -26.94
CA TRP A 263 -5.44 15.22 -26.39
C TRP A 263 -5.83 14.30 -25.22
N PRO A 264 -6.76 14.72 -24.34
CA PRO A 264 -7.08 13.94 -23.16
C PRO A 264 -7.49 12.49 -23.44
N GLY A 265 -8.25 12.23 -24.51
CA GLY A 265 -8.64 10.87 -24.90
C GLY A 265 -7.46 9.94 -25.15
N ASP A 266 -6.42 10.42 -25.83
CA ASP A 266 -5.23 9.64 -26.16
C ASP A 266 -4.40 9.33 -24.91
N ALA A 267 -4.36 10.26 -23.96
CA ALA A 267 -3.60 10.10 -22.73
C ALA A 267 -4.13 8.96 -21.83
N PHE A 268 -5.42 8.62 -21.94
CA PHE A 268 -6.03 7.50 -21.22
C PHE A 268 -5.87 6.15 -21.95
N ALA A 269 -5.51 6.14 -23.24
CA ALA A 269 -5.44 4.92 -24.02
C ALA A 269 -4.45 3.91 -23.43
N GLY A 270 -4.92 2.67 -23.22
CA GLY A 270 -4.11 1.58 -22.64
C GLY A 270 -3.81 1.71 -21.15
N ARG A 271 -4.38 2.71 -20.45
CA ARG A 271 -4.24 2.88 -19.00
C ARG A 271 -5.44 2.33 -18.26
N VAL A 272 -5.18 1.63 -17.17
CA VAL A 272 -6.19 1.21 -16.20
C VAL A 272 -5.92 1.97 -14.91
N LEU A 273 -6.74 2.98 -14.63
CA LEU A 273 -6.61 3.76 -13.39
C LEU A 273 -7.55 3.20 -12.32
N GLY A 274 -7.01 2.94 -11.14
CA GLY A 274 -7.69 2.36 -9.98
C GLY A 274 -7.73 3.28 -8.75
N PRO A 275 -8.19 2.75 -7.60
CA PRO A 275 -8.51 3.55 -6.41
C PRO A 275 -7.35 4.32 -5.77
N ARG A 276 -6.10 4.00 -6.14
CA ARG A 276 -4.90 4.69 -5.64
C ARG A 276 -4.43 5.79 -6.58
N ASP A 277 -4.97 5.85 -7.78
CA ASP A 277 -4.53 6.72 -8.85
C ASP A 277 -5.25 8.06 -8.79
N ALA A 278 -4.57 9.08 -9.30
CA ALA A 278 -5.07 10.45 -9.32
C ALA A 278 -5.08 11.01 -10.73
N VAL A 279 -6.15 11.73 -11.07
CA VAL A 279 -6.23 12.55 -12.28
C VAL A 279 -6.38 14.00 -11.88
N LEU A 280 -5.51 14.86 -12.42
CA LEU A 280 -5.48 16.29 -12.13
C LEU A 280 -5.69 17.09 -13.41
N VAL A 281 -6.67 18.00 -13.40
CA VAL A 281 -6.97 18.86 -14.56
C VAL A 281 -6.56 20.29 -14.23
N PHE A 282 -5.40 20.68 -14.75
CA PHE A 282 -4.73 21.97 -14.55
C PHE A 282 -4.86 22.88 -15.78
N THR A 283 -6.00 22.80 -16.44
CA THR A 283 -6.35 23.64 -17.58
C THR A 283 -7.77 24.17 -17.42
N HIS A 284 -8.02 25.34 -17.99
CA HIS A 284 -9.34 25.97 -18.06
C HIS A 284 -9.85 26.09 -19.49
N ASP A 285 -9.13 25.53 -20.47
CA ASP A 285 -9.61 25.47 -21.86
C ASP A 285 -10.75 24.44 -21.93
N PRO A 286 -11.98 24.85 -22.30
CA PRO A 286 -13.14 23.95 -22.42
C PRO A 286 -12.91 22.73 -23.32
N ARG A 287 -12.00 22.85 -24.28
CA ARG A 287 -11.65 21.78 -25.23
C ARG A 287 -10.77 20.70 -24.59
N LEU A 288 -10.18 20.98 -23.43
CA LEU A 288 -9.33 20.06 -22.68
C LEU A 288 -9.94 19.66 -21.34
N ASP A 289 -10.51 20.61 -20.60
CA ASP A 289 -11.00 20.36 -19.23
C ASP A 289 -12.15 19.34 -19.19
N VAL A 290 -13.17 19.51 -20.04
CA VAL A 290 -14.35 18.66 -20.09
C VAL A 290 -13.99 17.24 -20.58
N PRO A 291 -13.25 17.06 -21.70
CA PRO A 291 -12.83 15.72 -22.11
C PRO A 291 -11.94 15.03 -21.08
N ALA A 292 -11.02 15.76 -20.44
CA ALA A 292 -10.15 15.20 -19.39
C ALA A 292 -10.96 14.72 -18.19
N LEU A 293 -11.92 15.51 -17.70
CA LEU A 293 -12.77 15.14 -16.57
C LEU A 293 -13.73 14.00 -16.91
N ARG A 294 -14.31 13.99 -18.11
CA ARG A 294 -15.15 12.86 -18.57
C ARG A 294 -14.34 11.56 -18.65
N GLY A 295 -13.13 11.63 -19.20
CA GLY A 295 -12.22 10.49 -19.24
C GLY A 295 -11.85 10.02 -17.83
N ALA A 296 -11.49 10.94 -16.94
CA ALA A 296 -11.15 10.63 -15.56
C ALA A 296 -12.29 9.93 -14.80
N LEU A 297 -13.51 10.46 -14.91
CA LEU A 297 -14.70 9.93 -14.25
C LEU A 297 -15.12 8.55 -14.76
N ALA A 298 -14.78 8.23 -16.02
CA ALA A 298 -14.98 6.90 -16.60
C ALA A 298 -13.98 5.85 -16.08
N THR A 299 -12.94 6.27 -15.34
CA THR A 299 -11.97 5.36 -14.72
C THR A 299 -12.28 5.06 -13.25
N GLY A 300 -11.56 4.09 -12.68
CA GLY A 300 -11.56 3.78 -11.25
C GLY A 300 -10.68 4.70 -10.41
N ALA A 301 -10.15 5.80 -10.95
CA ALA A 301 -9.29 6.73 -10.22
C ALA A 301 -9.91 7.16 -8.88
N GLY A 302 -9.15 7.00 -7.80
CA GLY A 302 -9.60 7.32 -6.45
C GLY A 302 -9.68 8.82 -6.18
N TYR A 303 -8.98 9.63 -6.97
CA TYR A 303 -9.02 11.08 -6.87
C TYR A 303 -9.10 11.74 -8.25
N VAL A 304 -10.11 12.59 -8.45
CA VAL A 304 -10.24 13.44 -9.64
C VAL A 304 -10.26 14.89 -9.17
N GLY A 305 -9.15 15.60 -9.39
CA GLY A 305 -8.99 16.99 -8.98
C GLY A 305 -8.97 17.93 -10.16
N ALA A 306 -9.48 19.14 -9.95
CA ALA A 306 -9.41 20.19 -10.96
C ALA A 306 -9.14 21.55 -10.34
N LEU A 307 -8.14 22.21 -10.90
CA LEU A 307 -7.74 23.55 -10.49
C LEU A 307 -8.84 24.56 -10.85
N GLY A 308 -8.87 25.69 -10.14
CA GLY A 308 -9.70 26.83 -10.50
C GLY A 308 -10.30 27.52 -9.27
N SER A 309 -10.77 28.75 -9.46
CA SER A 309 -11.54 29.46 -8.44
C SER A 309 -12.93 28.83 -8.24
N ARG A 310 -13.63 29.19 -7.15
CA ARG A 310 -15.04 28.77 -6.94
C ARG A 310 -15.94 29.12 -8.13
N ARG A 311 -15.72 30.29 -8.74
CA ARG A 311 -16.42 30.72 -9.96
C ARG A 311 -16.09 29.81 -11.14
N THR A 312 -14.79 29.54 -11.36
CA THR A 312 -14.32 28.65 -12.44
C THR A 312 -14.89 27.23 -12.28
N THR A 313 -15.01 26.74 -11.05
CA THR A 313 -15.65 25.45 -10.75
C THR A 313 -17.13 25.46 -11.13
N ALA A 314 -17.89 26.50 -10.74
CA ALA A 314 -19.31 26.59 -11.06
C ALA A 314 -19.55 26.55 -12.58
N GLU A 315 -18.83 27.40 -13.33
CA GLU A 315 -18.88 27.44 -14.80
C GLU A 315 -18.49 26.09 -15.43
N ARG A 316 -17.51 25.40 -14.84
CA ARG A 316 -17.09 24.06 -15.30
C ARG A 316 -18.15 23.00 -15.04
N ASN A 317 -18.82 23.03 -13.90
CA ASN A 317 -19.89 22.10 -13.57
C ASN A 317 -21.10 22.29 -14.50
N GLU A 318 -21.41 23.53 -14.89
CA GLU A 318 -22.41 23.81 -15.91
C GLU A 318 -22.03 23.19 -17.26
N ARG A 319 -20.77 23.35 -17.69
CA ARG A 319 -20.28 22.72 -18.94
C ARG A 319 -20.31 21.19 -18.88
N LEU A 320 -19.95 20.58 -17.75
CA LEU A 320 -20.01 19.13 -17.57
C LEU A 320 -21.46 18.62 -17.60
N THR A 321 -22.38 19.34 -16.96
CA THR A 321 -23.80 19.03 -16.98
C THR A 321 -24.35 19.12 -18.40
N ALA A 322 -24.03 20.18 -19.13
CA ALA A 322 -24.40 20.36 -20.53
C ALA A 322 -23.79 19.26 -21.44
N ALA A 323 -22.63 18.72 -21.07
CA ALA A 323 -21.98 17.59 -21.73
C ALA A 323 -22.54 16.21 -21.29
N GLY A 324 -23.60 16.18 -20.49
CA GLY A 324 -24.31 14.97 -20.06
C GLY A 324 -23.66 14.21 -18.91
N VAL A 325 -22.76 14.84 -18.14
CA VAL A 325 -22.16 14.20 -16.96
C VAL A 325 -23.17 14.23 -15.79
N PRO A 326 -23.51 13.07 -15.20
CA PRO A 326 -24.43 13.00 -14.07
C PRO A 326 -23.91 13.75 -12.83
N GLY A 327 -24.82 14.31 -12.03
CA GLY A 327 -24.48 15.12 -10.85
C GLY A 327 -23.70 14.36 -9.77
N ASP A 328 -23.97 13.07 -9.58
CA ASP A 328 -23.22 12.19 -8.68
C ASP A 328 -21.77 11.97 -9.15
N GLN A 329 -21.54 11.91 -10.47
CA GLN A 329 -20.18 11.88 -11.03
C GLN A 329 -19.47 13.22 -10.89
N ILE A 330 -20.18 14.34 -11.11
CA ILE A 330 -19.61 15.69 -10.87
C ILE A 330 -19.22 15.86 -9.39
N ALA A 331 -20.00 15.31 -8.45
CA ALA A 331 -19.70 15.37 -7.03
C ALA A 331 -18.42 14.62 -6.62
N ARG A 332 -17.90 13.70 -7.46
CA ARG A 332 -16.59 13.06 -7.25
C ARG A 332 -15.40 13.97 -7.56
N ILE A 333 -15.62 15.12 -8.20
CA ILE A 333 -14.55 16.03 -8.61
C ILE A 333 -14.18 16.96 -7.45
N HIS A 334 -12.95 16.88 -6.98
CA HIS A 334 -12.37 17.82 -6.04
C HIS A 334 -12.08 19.15 -6.77
N ALA A 335 -12.97 20.13 -6.61
CA ALA A 335 -12.94 21.38 -7.35
C ALA A 335 -13.48 22.55 -6.51
N PRO A 336 -12.67 23.56 -6.17
CA PRO A 336 -11.20 23.62 -6.34
C PRO A 336 -10.51 22.43 -5.64
N CYS A 337 -9.51 21.83 -6.28
CA CYS A 337 -8.69 20.79 -5.64
C CYS A 337 -7.69 21.40 -4.65
N GLY A 338 -7.46 20.70 -3.54
CA GLY A 338 -6.52 21.06 -2.48
C GLY A 338 -7.20 21.47 -1.18
N LEU A 339 -6.48 21.25 -0.07
CA LEU A 339 -6.87 21.73 1.26
C LEU A 339 -6.74 23.25 1.40
N ASP A 340 -7.63 23.85 2.21
CA ASP A 340 -7.56 25.27 2.56
C ASP A 340 -6.45 25.54 3.58
N ILE A 341 -5.22 25.66 3.08
CA ILE A 341 -4.03 26.00 3.87
C ILE A 341 -3.54 27.44 3.64
N GLY A 342 -4.32 28.25 2.89
CA GLY A 342 -3.94 29.62 2.55
C GLY A 342 -2.79 29.74 1.53
N GLY A 343 -2.52 28.69 0.75
CA GLY A 343 -1.44 28.66 -0.24
C GLY A 343 -1.59 29.72 -1.33
N ARG A 344 -0.46 30.34 -1.71
CA ARG A 344 -0.37 31.43 -2.69
C ARG A 344 0.60 31.12 -3.83
N THR A 345 1.58 30.25 -3.60
CA THR A 345 2.55 29.84 -4.61
C THR A 345 2.14 28.52 -5.29
N PRO A 346 2.71 28.19 -6.46
CA PRO A 346 2.53 26.88 -7.08
C PRO A 346 2.94 25.72 -6.16
N ASP A 347 4.04 25.86 -5.41
CA ASP A 347 4.54 24.84 -4.48
C ASP A 347 3.61 24.65 -3.27
N GLU A 348 3.12 25.75 -2.66
CA GLU A 348 2.14 25.68 -1.57
C GLU A 348 0.82 25.05 -2.05
N THR A 349 0.39 25.38 -3.26
CA THR A 349 -0.79 24.78 -3.89
C THR A 349 -0.58 23.29 -4.17
N ALA A 350 0.63 22.90 -4.60
CA ALA A 350 0.98 21.50 -4.78
C ALA A 350 0.92 20.71 -3.46
N VAL A 351 1.47 21.26 -2.37
CA VAL A 351 1.37 20.67 -1.02
C VAL A 351 -0.09 20.52 -0.60
N SER A 352 -0.91 21.55 -0.81
CA SER A 352 -2.36 21.54 -0.54
C SER A 352 -3.09 20.40 -1.28
N ILE A 353 -2.83 20.23 -2.57
CA ILE A 353 -3.43 19.18 -3.41
C ILE A 353 -2.96 17.79 -2.99
N LEU A 354 -1.65 17.61 -2.80
CA LEU A 354 -1.10 16.31 -2.40
C LEU A 354 -1.56 15.89 -1.00
N ALA A 355 -1.68 16.85 -0.08
CA ALA A 355 -2.25 16.60 1.25
C ALA A 355 -3.73 16.17 1.16
N GLU A 356 -4.54 16.81 0.29
CA GLU A 356 -5.92 16.39 0.06
C GLU A 356 -6.00 14.98 -0.53
N ILE A 357 -5.15 14.65 -1.50
CA ILE A 357 -5.07 13.31 -2.10
C ILE A 357 -4.75 12.26 -1.03
N VAL A 358 -3.75 12.49 -0.19
CA VAL A 358 -3.37 11.57 0.89
C VAL A 358 -4.51 11.41 1.91
N ALA A 359 -5.15 12.51 2.30
CA ALA A 359 -6.26 12.50 3.25
C ALA A 359 -7.48 11.75 2.68
N SER A 360 -7.86 12.04 1.43
CA SER A 360 -8.96 11.39 0.72
C SER A 360 -8.75 9.87 0.64
N ARG A 361 -7.55 9.44 0.21
CA ARG A 361 -7.17 8.02 0.16
C ARG A 361 -7.22 7.34 1.53
N ALA A 362 -6.84 8.04 2.58
CA ALA A 362 -6.86 7.52 3.95
C ALA A 362 -8.23 7.61 4.63
N GLY A 363 -9.25 8.19 3.97
CA GLY A 363 -10.56 8.46 4.57
C GLY A 363 -10.48 9.43 5.76
N ARG A 364 -9.57 10.41 5.72
CA ARG A 364 -9.32 11.38 6.79
C ARG A 364 -9.70 12.79 6.36
N THR A 365 -9.93 13.65 7.35
CA THR A 365 -10.36 15.05 7.16
C THR A 365 -9.21 16.03 6.91
N ALA A 366 -7.96 15.60 7.12
CA ALA A 366 -6.77 16.46 7.21
C ALA A 366 -6.80 17.54 8.31
N ALA A 367 -7.64 17.38 9.34
CA ALA A 367 -7.63 18.25 10.50
C ALA A 367 -6.31 18.13 11.30
N PRO A 368 -5.89 19.17 12.05
CA PRO A 368 -4.70 19.11 12.88
C PRO A 368 -4.76 17.95 13.88
N LEU A 369 -3.70 17.13 13.98
CA LEU A 369 -3.67 15.95 14.86
C LEU A 369 -4.00 16.27 16.33
N ARG A 370 -3.60 17.45 16.82
CA ARG A 370 -3.92 17.93 18.19
C ARG A 370 -5.43 18.11 18.46
N SER A 371 -6.24 18.20 17.41
CA SER A 371 -7.68 18.45 17.50
C SER A 371 -8.53 17.18 17.31
N VAL A 372 -7.90 16.05 17.01
CA VAL A 372 -8.57 14.77 16.82
C VAL A 372 -8.12 13.79 17.90
N SER A 373 -9.04 12.96 18.39
CA SER A 373 -8.76 11.88 19.32
C SER A 373 -8.64 10.55 18.59
N GLY A 374 -7.97 9.58 19.24
CA GLY A 374 -7.79 8.24 18.71
C GLY A 374 -6.45 8.02 17.99
N PRO A 375 -6.27 6.85 17.37
CA PRO A 375 -5.01 6.46 16.76
C PRO A 375 -4.62 7.34 15.57
N ILE A 376 -3.35 7.77 15.55
CA ILE A 376 -2.78 8.57 14.45
C ILE A 376 -2.76 7.74 13.16
N GLN A 377 -2.35 6.47 13.25
CA GLN A 377 -2.41 5.53 12.14
C GLN A 377 -3.79 4.84 12.12
N PRO A 378 -4.34 4.51 10.94
CA PRO A 378 -5.55 3.70 10.85
C PRO A 378 -5.36 2.39 11.63
N ARG A 379 -6.29 2.05 12.53
CA ARG A 379 -6.35 0.70 13.10
C ARG A 379 -6.86 -0.23 12.01
N GLU A 380 -6.04 -1.19 11.62
CA GLU A 380 -6.48 -2.30 10.77
C GLU A 380 -7.60 -3.06 11.49
N GLY A 381 -8.81 -3.03 10.94
CA GLY A 381 -9.98 -3.75 11.47
C GLY A 381 -11.23 -2.89 11.73
N ALA A 382 -11.15 -1.56 11.73
CA ALA A 382 -12.33 -0.70 11.95
C ALA A 382 -12.99 -0.24 10.64
N ALA A 383 -13.41 -1.20 9.80
CA ALA A 383 -14.31 -0.92 8.68
C ALA A 383 -15.62 -1.69 8.89
N GLN A 384 -16.47 -1.20 9.80
CA GLN A 384 -17.94 -1.23 9.78
C GLN A 384 -18.50 -0.84 11.17
N SER A 385 -18.56 0.45 11.45
CA SER A 385 -19.59 1.01 12.33
C SER A 385 -20.17 2.27 11.69
N ARG A 386 -20.90 2.06 10.59
CA ARG A 386 -21.85 3.07 10.11
C ARG A 386 -23.15 2.90 10.87
N THR A 387 -23.56 4.02 11.47
CA THR A 387 -24.91 4.46 11.89
C THR A 387 -25.55 3.75 13.07
N GLY A 388 -25.71 4.52 14.15
CA GLY A 388 -26.54 4.21 15.30
C GLY A 388 -26.66 5.41 16.24
N SER A 389 -27.16 6.54 15.73
CA SER A 389 -28.21 7.34 16.39
C SER A 389 -28.68 8.48 15.50
#